data_AF-A0A957PYT0-F1
#
_entry.id   AF-A0A957PYT0-F1
#
_cell.length_a   1.000
_cell.length_b   1.000
_cell.length_c   1.000
_cell.angle_alpha   90.00
_cell.angle_beta   90.00
_cell.angle_gamma   90.00
#
_symmetry.space_group_name_H-M   'P 1'
#
loop_
_entity.id
_entity.type
_entity.pdbx_description
1 polymer ?
#
loop_
_entity_poly.entity_id
_entity_poly.type
_entity_poly.pdbx_seq_one_letter_code
_entity_poly.pdbx_strand_id
1 'polypeptide(L)'
;MAVQDFFQAKDTFDTGSGEAVIFRLSALEKAGVANIGRLPFSIRVLLEAALRQADGFEISEDAVKTIANWGPETAGKVEIPFKPARVVLQDFTGVPSVVDLAALRNAMANLGGDPKKVNPLVPVDLVIDHSVQIDRFGSIFALMYNAEREFERNRERYEFLKWGQDAFANFRVVPPATGIVHQVNLEYLAPVVHSSPFNGLPVAYPDSLVGTDSHTTMINGLGVLGWGVGGIEAEAVMLGQAIYMLLPEVVGFKLTGSLPEGATATDLVLRVTEMLRKKGVVGKFVEFYGPGLAKLSLPDRATIANMAPEYGATTGFFPVDEE
;
A
#
# COMPACT_ATOMS: atom_id res chain seq x y z
N MET A 1 -10.31 2.71 -13.39
CA MET A 1 -11.44 3.53 -12.88
C MET A 1 -12.73 2.98 -13.45
N ALA A 2 -13.82 3.05 -12.69
CA ALA A 2 -15.09 2.40 -13.00
C ALA A 2 -15.58 2.86 -14.36
N VAL A 3 -15.75 1.90 -15.25
CA VAL A 3 -16.37 2.12 -16.56
C VAL A 3 -17.89 2.30 -16.37
N GLN A 4 -18.44 1.77 -15.28
CA GLN A 4 -19.87 1.82 -14.94
C GLN A 4 -20.07 2.24 -13.48
N ASP A 5 -20.82 3.32 -13.25
CA ASP A 5 -21.23 3.76 -11.92
C ASP A 5 -22.53 3.07 -11.49
N PHE A 6 -22.43 1.77 -11.16
CA PHE A 6 -23.57 0.91 -10.83
C PHE A 6 -24.46 1.45 -9.71
N PHE A 7 -23.87 2.18 -8.75
CA PHE A 7 -24.55 2.64 -7.54
C PHE A 7 -24.84 4.15 -7.55
N GLN A 8 -24.60 4.84 -8.66
CA GLN A 8 -24.70 6.31 -8.75
C GLN A 8 -23.89 6.99 -7.63
N ALA A 9 -22.69 6.46 -7.37
CA ALA A 9 -21.82 6.87 -6.30
C ALA A 9 -20.92 8.05 -6.68
N LYS A 10 -20.77 8.33 -7.98
CA LYS A 10 -20.00 9.47 -8.46
C LYS A 10 -20.65 10.78 -8.00
N ASP A 11 -19.86 11.59 -7.31
CA ASP A 11 -20.24 12.93 -6.87
C ASP A 11 -19.05 13.89 -7.12
N THR A 12 -19.28 15.19 -6.97
CA THR A 12 -18.21 16.20 -6.99
C THR A 12 -18.10 16.93 -5.67
N PHE A 13 -16.94 17.50 -5.42
CA PHE A 13 -16.68 18.38 -4.29
C PHE A 13 -15.61 19.42 -4.65
N ASP A 14 -15.65 20.56 -3.97
CA ASP A 14 -14.64 21.60 -4.11
C ASP A 14 -13.48 21.30 -3.16
N THR A 15 -12.27 21.18 -3.71
CA THR A 15 -11.04 20.96 -2.94
C THR A 15 -10.49 22.25 -2.34
N GLY A 16 -11.08 23.41 -2.65
CA GLY A 16 -10.55 24.74 -2.41
C GLY A 16 -9.60 25.23 -3.50
N SER A 17 -9.10 24.33 -4.35
CA SER A 17 -8.27 24.64 -5.52
C SER A 17 -8.93 24.26 -6.86
N GLY A 18 -10.18 23.79 -6.82
CA GLY A 18 -10.93 23.35 -7.99
C GLY A 18 -11.91 22.22 -7.68
N GLU A 19 -12.68 21.83 -8.69
CA GLU A 19 -13.61 20.72 -8.57
C GLU A 19 -12.88 19.37 -8.73
N ALA A 20 -13.19 18.42 -7.86
CA ALA A 20 -12.75 17.04 -7.95
C ALA A 20 -13.94 16.07 -7.84
N VAL A 21 -13.76 14.90 -8.44
CA VAL A 21 -14.70 13.78 -8.39
C VAL A 21 -14.37 12.88 -7.21
N ILE A 22 -15.39 12.36 -6.53
CA ILE A 22 -15.29 11.35 -5.48
C ILE A 22 -16.35 10.28 -5.70
N PHE A 23 -16.05 9.03 -5.34
CA PHE A 23 -17.04 7.96 -5.28
C PHE A 23 -17.52 7.80 -3.83
N ARG A 24 -18.69 8.36 -3.51
CA ARG A 24 -19.19 8.44 -2.13
C ARG A 24 -19.74 7.10 -1.66
N LEU A 25 -19.12 6.52 -0.64
CA LEU A 25 -19.62 5.29 0.01
C LEU A 25 -21.07 5.43 0.52
N SER A 26 -21.51 6.64 0.88
CA SER A 26 -22.89 6.92 1.30
C SER A 26 -23.94 6.57 0.23
N ALA A 27 -23.55 6.45 -1.05
CA ALA A 27 -24.45 6.00 -2.10
C ALA A 27 -24.93 4.55 -1.86
N LEU A 28 -24.10 3.71 -1.25
CA LEU A 28 -24.46 2.35 -0.87
C LEU A 28 -25.51 2.32 0.25
N GLU A 29 -25.44 3.27 1.20
CA GLU A 29 -26.47 3.42 2.24
C GLU A 29 -27.79 3.89 1.64
N LYS A 30 -27.75 4.89 0.74
CA LYS A 30 -28.93 5.40 0.02
C LYS A 30 -29.59 4.33 -0.84
N ALA A 31 -28.79 3.45 -1.44
CA ALA A 31 -29.27 2.32 -2.22
C ALA A 31 -29.76 1.14 -1.34
N GLY A 32 -29.68 1.23 -0.02
CA GLY A 32 -30.11 0.19 0.91
C GLY A 32 -29.21 -1.05 0.93
N VAL A 33 -27.95 -0.94 0.49
CA VAL A 33 -27.01 -2.06 0.36
C VAL A 33 -26.44 -2.49 1.71
N ALA A 34 -25.98 -1.54 2.54
CA ALA A 34 -25.36 -1.80 3.83
C ALA A 34 -25.33 -0.53 4.71
N ASN A 35 -24.98 -0.69 5.99
CA ASN A 35 -24.66 0.43 6.89
C ASN A 35 -23.14 0.64 6.95
N ILE A 36 -22.66 1.67 6.25
CA ILE A 36 -21.23 1.95 6.06
C ILE A 36 -20.60 2.49 7.34
N GLY A 37 -21.38 3.21 8.16
CA GLY A 37 -20.90 3.78 9.42
C GLY A 37 -20.34 2.75 10.42
N ARG A 38 -20.73 1.47 10.30
CA ARG A 38 -20.23 0.38 11.17
C ARG A 38 -18.96 -0.30 10.65
N LEU A 39 -18.55 -0.03 9.42
CA LEU A 39 -17.37 -0.65 8.82
C LEU A 39 -16.10 -0.11 9.48
N PRO A 40 -15.11 -0.97 9.79
CA PRO A 40 -13.74 -0.54 10.09
C PRO A 40 -13.18 0.32 8.95
N PHE A 41 -12.34 1.30 9.27
CA PHE A 41 -11.78 2.20 8.26
C PHE A 41 -10.97 1.46 7.20
N SER A 42 -10.22 0.43 7.58
CA SER A 42 -9.48 -0.42 6.64
C SER A 42 -10.41 -1.08 5.61
N ILE A 43 -11.62 -1.49 6.00
CA ILE A 43 -12.63 -2.07 5.09
C ILE A 43 -13.24 -1.00 4.19
N ARG A 44 -13.37 0.25 4.67
CA ARG A 44 -13.85 1.37 3.84
C ARG A 44 -12.88 1.68 2.70
N VAL A 45 -11.58 1.52 2.90
CA VAL A 45 -10.57 1.68 1.83
C VAL A 45 -10.73 0.58 0.78
N LEU A 46 -10.88 -0.68 1.18
CA LEU A 46 -11.17 -1.79 0.24
C LEU A 46 -12.47 -1.55 -0.53
N LEU A 47 -13.51 -1.08 0.17
CA LEU A 47 -14.82 -0.80 -0.41
C LEU A 47 -14.77 0.36 -1.42
N GLU A 48 -14.05 1.44 -1.10
CA GLU A 48 -13.83 2.55 -2.04
C GLU A 48 -13.14 2.06 -3.30
N ALA A 49 -12.07 1.27 -3.14
CA ALA A 49 -11.30 0.76 -4.27
C ALA A 49 -12.15 -0.12 -5.18
N ALA A 50 -12.99 -0.98 -4.60
CA ALA A 50 -13.93 -1.81 -5.37
C ALA A 50 -15.04 -0.96 -6.03
N LEU A 51 -15.66 -0.04 -5.30
CA LEU A 51 -16.72 0.83 -5.81
C LEU A 51 -16.24 1.69 -6.98
N ARG A 52 -15.08 2.35 -6.83
CA ARG A 52 -14.48 3.20 -7.85
C ARG A 52 -13.91 2.42 -9.03
N GLN A 53 -13.68 1.11 -8.92
CA GLN A 53 -13.06 0.32 -9.99
C GLN A 53 -13.97 -0.78 -10.54
N ALA A 54 -15.24 -0.83 -10.13
CA ALA A 54 -16.23 -1.76 -10.64
C ALA A 54 -16.35 -1.63 -12.18
N ASP A 55 -16.13 -2.75 -12.86
CA ASP A 55 -16.15 -2.86 -14.32
C ASP A 55 -17.13 -3.94 -14.82
N GLY A 56 -17.76 -4.68 -13.91
CA GLY A 56 -18.70 -5.75 -14.23
C GLY A 56 -18.03 -7.04 -14.71
N PHE A 57 -16.69 -7.11 -14.69
CA PHE A 57 -15.93 -8.29 -15.07
C PHE A 57 -14.99 -8.74 -13.95
N GLU A 58 -13.92 -8.00 -13.70
CA GLU A 58 -12.94 -8.33 -12.67
C GLU A 58 -13.41 -7.84 -11.30
N ILE A 59 -14.04 -6.67 -11.25
CA ILE A 59 -14.70 -6.13 -10.06
C ILE A 59 -16.19 -6.01 -10.37
N SER A 60 -16.96 -6.98 -9.88
CA SER A 60 -18.40 -7.07 -10.07
C SER A 60 -19.19 -6.22 -9.06
N GLU A 61 -20.45 -5.94 -9.36
CA GLU A 61 -21.39 -5.32 -8.43
C GLU A 61 -21.55 -6.15 -7.14
N ASP A 62 -21.53 -7.47 -7.27
CA ASP A 62 -21.63 -8.39 -6.13
C ASP A 62 -20.39 -8.34 -5.24
N ALA A 63 -19.19 -8.13 -5.80
CA ALA A 63 -17.99 -7.91 -5.01
C ALA A 63 -18.12 -6.65 -4.14
N VAL A 64 -18.64 -5.54 -4.70
CA VAL A 64 -18.89 -4.30 -3.95
C VAL A 64 -19.90 -4.54 -2.83
N LYS A 65 -21.02 -5.21 -3.11
CA LYS A 65 -22.05 -5.56 -2.10
C LYS A 65 -21.49 -6.46 -1.00
N THR A 66 -20.60 -7.39 -1.36
CA THR A 66 -19.97 -8.34 -0.43
C THR A 66 -19.06 -7.61 0.55
N ILE A 67 -18.21 -6.70 0.06
CA ILE A 67 -17.35 -5.87 0.91
C ILE A 67 -18.19 -4.92 1.76
N ALA A 68 -19.24 -4.32 1.20
CA ALA A 68 -20.14 -3.41 1.93
C ALA A 68 -20.86 -4.11 3.09
N ASN A 69 -21.20 -5.39 2.93
CA ASN A 69 -21.81 -6.25 3.95
C ASN A 69 -20.76 -7.04 4.75
N TRP A 70 -19.59 -6.44 5.00
CA TRP A 70 -18.58 -7.02 5.88
C TRP A 70 -19.18 -7.33 7.26
N GLY A 71 -18.98 -8.57 7.71
CA GLY A 71 -19.47 -9.06 8.98
C GLY A 71 -19.11 -10.53 9.22
N PRO A 72 -19.62 -11.16 10.29
CA PRO A 72 -19.25 -12.52 10.69
C PRO A 72 -19.49 -13.60 9.62
N GLU A 73 -20.41 -13.37 8.69
CA GLU A 73 -20.72 -14.33 7.62
C GLU A 73 -19.85 -14.17 6.36
N THR A 74 -19.16 -13.05 6.21
CA THR A 74 -18.32 -12.76 5.03
C THR A 74 -16.84 -12.72 5.38
N ALA A 75 -16.48 -12.14 6.53
CA ALA A 75 -15.10 -12.03 6.97
C ALA A 75 -14.43 -13.41 7.16
N GLY A 76 -13.27 -13.60 6.53
CA GLY A 76 -12.49 -14.82 6.50
C GLY A 76 -13.08 -15.95 5.67
N LYS A 77 -14.19 -15.72 4.96
CA LYS A 77 -14.98 -16.77 4.29
C LYS A 77 -15.15 -16.58 2.79
N VAL A 78 -15.13 -15.34 2.32
CA VAL A 78 -15.37 -14.99 0.91
C VAL A 78 -14.14 -14.31 0.31
N GLU A 79 -13.84 -14.61 -0.96
CA GLU A 79 -12.80 -13.93 -1.70
C GLU A 79 -13.31 -12.64 -2.32
N ILE A 80 -12.46 -11.62 -2.34
CA ILE A 80 -12.74 -10.31 -2.93
C ILE A 80 -11.57 -9.88 -3.83
N PRO A 81 -11.84 -9.15 -4.93
CA PRO A 81 -10.82 -8.50 -5.71
C PRO A 81 -10.39 -7.19 -5.06
N PHE A 82 -9.10 -6.89 -5.11
CA PHE A 82 -8.54 -5.60 -4.68
C PHE A 82 -7.51 -5.09 -5.67
N LYS A 83 -7.71 -3.85 -6.14
CA LYS A 83 -6.78 -3.12 -7.00
C LYS A 83 -6.21 -1.92 -6.24
N PRO A 84 -4.98 -2.00 -5.70
CA PRO A 84 -4.37 -0.90 -4.96
C PRO A 84 -4.06 0.29 -5.87
N ALA A 85 -3.81 1.45 -5.26
CA ALA A 85 -3.52 2.68 -5.99
C ALA A 85 -2.11 2.71 -6.61
N ARG A 86 -1.13 2.04 -6.01
CA ARG A 86 0.28 2.01 -6.45
C ARG A 86 1.03 0.77 -5.95
N VAL A 87 2.27 0.60 -6.40
CA VAL A 87 3.19 -0.46 -5.96
C VAL A 87 4.51 0.16 -5.48
N VAL A 88 5.10 -0.40 -4.42
CA VAL A 88 6.46 -0.04 -3.96
C VAL A 88 7.39 -1.25 -4.03
N LEU A 89 8.59 -1.06 -4.54
CA LEU A 89 9.62 -2.09 -4.67
C LEU A 89 10.88 -1.67 -3.92
N GLN A 90 11.66 -2.66 -3.48
CA GLN A 90 13.05 -2.48 -3.06
C GLN A 90 13.99 -3.23 -4.01
N ASP A 91 15.28 -2.90 -4.06
CA ASP A 91 16.16 -3.34 -5.15
C ASP A 91 16.39 -4.86 -5.28
N PHE A 92 16.32 -5.65 -4.20
CA PHE A 92 16.46 -7.11 -4.26
C PHE A 92 15.28 -7.79 -4.98
N THR A 93 14.08 -7.25 -4.84
CA THR A 93 12.86 -7.78 -5.49
C THR A 93 12.46 -6.98 -6.73
N GLY A 94 12.87 -5.72 -6.81
CA GLY A 94 12.60 -4.85 -7.94
C GLY A 94 13.46 -5.18 -9.16
N VAL A 95 14.72 -5.62 -8.98
CA VAL A 95 15.53 -6.12 -10.10
C VAL A 95 14.85 -7.30 -10.79
N PRO A 96 14.48 -8.41 -10.12
CA PRO A 96 13.77 -9.50 -10.78
C PRO A 96 12.45 -9.05 -11.41
N SER A 97 11.66 -8.18 -10.77
CA SER A 97 10.42 -7.68 -11.39
C SER A 97 10.65 -6.87 -12.67
N VAL A 98 11.72 -6.07 -12.76
CA VAL A 98 12.08 -5.37 -14.01
C VAL A 98 12.57 -6.36 -15.08
N VAL A 99 13.28 -7.44 -14.67
CA VAL A 99 13.65 -8.55 -15.58
C VAL A 99 12.40 -9.24 -16.11
N ASP A 100 11.41 -9.52 -15.27
CA ASP A 100 10.17 -10.21 -15.65
C ASP A 100 9.33 -9.35 -16.60
N LEU A 101 9.22 -8.04 -16.35
CA LEU A 101 8.60 -7.12 -17.31
C LEU A 101 9.35 -7.07 -18.66
N ALA A 102 10.68 -7.11 -18.65
CA ALA A 102 11.48 -7.17 -19.88
C ALA A 102 11.27 -8.51 -20.63
N ALA A 103 11.20 -9.62 -19.91
CA ALA A 103 10.92 -10.94 -20.47
C ALA A 103 9.51 -11.00 -21.07
N LEU A 104 8.51 -10.44 -20.39
CA LEU A 104 7.14 -10.32 -20.88
C LEU A 104 7.05 -9.47 -22.16
N ARG A 105 7.85 -8.39 -22.27
CA ARG A 105 7.97 -7.62 -23.52
C ARG A 105 8.50 -8.48 -24.68
N ASN A 106 9.53 -9.28 -24.43
CA ASN A 106 10.07 -10.19 -25.44
C ASN A 106 9.04 -11.27 -25.82
N ALA A 107 8.33 -11.84 -24.85
CA ALA A 107 7.27 -12.81 -25.11
C ALA A 107 6.12 -12.20 -25.94
N MET A 108 5.70 -10.98 -25.61
CA MET A 108 4.67 -10.24 -26.37
C MET A 108 5.11 -10.01 -27.82
N ALA A 109 6.38 -9.63 -28.05
CA ALA A 109 6.93 -9.46 -29.40
C ALA A 109 6.93 -10.78 -30.19
N ASN A 110 7.37 -11.87 -29.56
CA ASN A 110 7.44 -13.20 -30.19
C ASN A 110 6.07 -13.74 -30.58
N LEU A 111 5.01 -13.35 -29.86
CA LEU A 111 3.62 -13.67 -30.18
C LEU A 111 2.99 -12.71 -31.21
N GLY A 112 3.74 -11.73 -31.73
CA GLY A 112 3.27 -10.74 -32.70
C GLY A 112 2.42 -9.61 -32.10
N GLY A 113 2.42 -9.46 -30.77
CA GLY A 113 1.75 -8.37 -30.07
C GLY A 113 2.63 -7.12 -29.94
N ASP A 114 2.07 -6.07 -29.34
CA ASP A 114 2.80 -4.83 -29.04
C ASP A 114 3.47 -4.90 -27.66
N PRO A 115 4.81 -4.96 -27.57
CA PRO A 115 5.53 -5.02 -26.29
C PRO A 115 5.25 -3.82 -25.40
N LYS A 116 4.90 -2.65 -25.97
CA LYS A 116 4.62 -1.45 -25.18
C LYS A 116 3.37 -1.59 -24.29
N LYS A 117 2.50 -2.57 -24.58
CA LYS A 117 1.36 -2.90 -23.69
C LYS A 117 1.81 -3.54 -22.38
N VAL A 118 3.00 -4.12 -22.32
CA VAL A 118 3.62 -4.56 -21.06
C VAL A 118 4.26 -3.34 -20.42
N ASN A 119 3.46 -2.66 -19.60
CA ASN A 119 3.86 -1.47 -18.86
C ASN A 119 3.05 -1.35 -17.56
N PRO A 120 3.64 -0.83 -16.47
CA PRO A 120 2.88 -0.48 -15.28
C PRO A 120 1.72 0.48 -15.55
N LEU A 121 0.51 0.11 -15.13
CA LEU A 121 -0.72 0.89 -15.23
C LEU A 121 -1.02 1.70 -13.97
N VAL A 122 -0.35 1.37 -12.87
CA VAL A 122 -0.33 2.14 -11.62
C VAL A 122 1.08 2.70 -11.38
N PRO A 123 1.23 3.76 -10.57
CA PRO A 123 2.55 4.23 -10.14
C PRO A 123 3.34 3.12 -9.47
N VAL A 124 4.63 3.00 -9.81
CA VAL A 124 5.59 2.07 -9.23
C VAL A 124 6.82 2.84 -8.80
N ASP A 125 7.11 2.76 -7.51
CA ASP A 125 8.29 3.38 -6.90
C ASP A 125 9.26 2.30 -6.43
N LEU A 126 10.46 2.25 -7.01
CA LEU A 126 11.53 1.38 -6.57
C LEU A 126 12.55 2.17 -5.76
N VAL A 127 12.83 1.75 -4.54
CA VAL A 127 13.86 2.36 -3.68
C VAL A 127 15.08 1.45 -3.62
N ILE A 128 16.26 2.02 -3.83
CA ILE A 128 17.53 1.30 -3.71
C ILE A 128 18.07 1.50 -2.30
N ASP A 129 17.95 0.48 -1.45
CA ASP A 129 18.30 0.55 -0.03
C ASP A 129 18.86 -0.75 0.57
N HIS A 130 18.73 -1.90 -0.11
CA HIS A 130 19.25 -3.20 0.36
C HIS A 130 20.67 -3.49 -0.11
N SER A 131 21.29 -2.60 -0.88
CA SER A 131 22.61 -2.79 -1.48
C SER A 131 23.78 -2.30 -0.62
N VAL A 132 23.56 -1.34 0.27
CA VAL A 132 24.62 -0.75 1.10
C VAL A 132 25.03 -1.72 2.21
N GLN A 133 26.34 -1.83 2.45
CA GLN A 133 26.91 -2.66 3.51
C GLN A 133 27.80 -1.82 4.43
N ILE A 134 27.87 -2.19 5.70
CA ILE A 134 28.75 -1.53 6.67
C ILE A 134 30.15 -2.13 6.56
N ASP A 135 30.90 -1.76 5.52
CA ASP A 135 32.31 -2.16 5.38
C ASP A 135 33.23 -1.39 6.34
N ARG A 136 32.89 -0.13 6.64
CA ARG A 136 33.54 0.71 7.66
C ARG A 136 32.50 1.39 8.53
N PHE A 137 32.87 1.63 9.79
CA PHE A 137 32.06 2.35 10.77
C PHE A 137 32.95 3.19 11.70
N GLY A 138 32.35 4.11 12.47
CA GLY A 138 33.05 4.87 13.51
C GLY A 138 34.01 5.96 13.01
N SER A 139 33.91 6.38 11.75
CA SER A 139 34.75 7.43 11.15
C SER A 139 33.91 8.36 10.28
N ILE A 140 34.30 9.64 10.19
CA ILE A 140 33.67 10.63 9.31
C ILE A 140 33.74 10.24 7.82
N PHE A 141 34.69 9.37 7.45
CA PHE A 141 34.84 8.87 6.08
C PHE A 141 34.06 7.57 5.80
N ALA A 142 33.41 6.99 6.82
CA ALA A 142 32.76 5.69 6.69
C ALA A 142 31.62 5.71 5.67
N LEU A 143 30.77 6.76 5.68
CA LEU A 143 29.66 6.89 4.75
C LEU A 143 30.14 6.94 3.29
N MET A 144 31.14 7.79 3.00
CA MET A 144 31.72 7.92 1.66
C MET A 144 32.31 6.60 1.18
N TYR A 145 33.07 5.92 2.03
CA TYR A 145 33.68 4.63 1.69
C TYR A 145 32.62 3.55 1.42
N ASN A 146 31.60 3.44 2.27
CA ASN A 146 30.55 2.43 2.08
C ASN A 146 29.72 2.68 0.82
N ALA A 147 29.42 3.95 0.50
CA ALA A 147 28.70 4.32 -0.71
C ALA A 147 29.51 4.04 -1.99
N GLU A 148 30.82 4.30 -1.99
CA GLU A 148 31.70 3.96 -3.11
C GLU A 148 31.75 2.44 -3.34
N ARG A 149 31.92 1.67 -2.26
CA ARG A 149 31.93 0.20 -2.29
C ARG A 149 30.60 -0.39 -2.76
N GLU A 150 29.48 0.20 -2.34
CA GLU A 150 28.15 -0.17 -2.81
C GLU A 150 28.03 -0.01 -4.32
N PHE A 151 28.45 1.14 -4.86
CA PHE A 151 28.37 1.42 -6.30
C PHE A 151 29.28 0.50 -7.12
N GLU A 152 30.52 0.26 -6.66
CA GLU A 152 31.44 -0.69 -7.29
C GLU A 152 30.84 -2.09 -7.43
N ARG A 153 30.16 -2.58 -6.38
CA ARG A 153 29.60 -3.93 -6.33
C ARG A 153 28.31 -4.09 -7.12
N ASN A 154 27.50 -3.03 -7.22
CA ASN A 154 26.13 -3.11 -7.75
C ASN A 154 25.94 -2.36 -9.08
N ARG A 155 27.03 -1.94 -9.72
CA ARG A 155 27.00 -1.12 -10.94
C ARG A 155 26.05 -1.65 -12.02
N GLU A 156 26.14 -2.93 -12.36
CA GLU A 156 25.29 -3.54 -13.40
C GLU A 156 23.80 -3.50 -13.02
N ARG A 157 23.48 -3.77 -11.75
CA ARG A 157 22.10 -3.70 -11.24
C ARG A 157 21.56 -2.27 -11.35
N TYR A 158 22.37 -1.26 -11.04
CA TYR A 158 21.94 0.13 -11.11
C TYR A 158 21.79 0.63 -12.55
N GLU A 159 22.69 0.24 -13.45
CA GLU A 159 22.57 0.52 -14.88
C GLU A 159 21.28 -0.13 -15.43
N PHE A 160 20.96 -1.36 -15.01
CA PHE A 160 19.73 -2.06 -15.39
C PHE A 160 18.45 -1.39 -14.84
N LEU A 161 18.43 -1.01 -13.56
CA LEU A 161 17.30 -0.29 -12.97
C LEU A 161 17.10 1.10 -13.60
N LYS A 162 18.21 1.78 -13.94
CA LYS A 162 18.17 3.05 -14.65
C LYS A 162 17.57 2.89 -16.05
N TRP A 163 17.96 1.85 -16.77
CA TRP A 163 17.30 1.49 -18.03
C TRP A 163 15.79 1.22 -17.82
N GLY A 164 15.41 0.49 -16.77
CA GLY A 164 14.02 0.22 -16.43
C GLY A 164 13.20 1.50 -16.25
N GLN A 165 13.74 2.49 -15.52
CA GLN A 165 13.11 3.80 -15.36
C GLN A 165 12.84 4.51 -16.68
N ASP A 166 13.77 4.42 -17.63
CA ASP A 166 13.62 5.09 -18.92
C ASP A 166 12.73 4.27 -19.89
N ALA A 167 12.63 2.95 -19.68
CA ALA A 167 11.92 2.01 -20.54
C ALA A 167 10.43 1.81 -20.18
N PHE A 168 10.02 2.07 -18.93
CA PHE A 168 8.66 1.88 -18.43
C PHE A 168 8.03 3.19 -17.97
N ALA A 169 6.82 3.50 -18.44
CA ALA A 169 6.04 4.60 -17.90
C ALA A 169 5.51 4.25 -16.51
N ASN A 170 5.25 5.28 -15.69
CA ASN A 170 4.82 5.15 -14.29
C ASN A 170 5.84 4.45 -13.38
N PHE A 171 7.09 4.29 -13.80
CA PHE A 171 8.15 3.66 -13.02
C PHE A 171 9.19 4.69 -12.60
N ARG A 172 9.42 4.84 -11.29
CA ARG A 172 10.40 5.77 -10.72
C ARG A 172 11.38 4.99 -9.85
N VAL A 173 12.67 5.31 -9.99
CA VAL A 173 13.75 4.75 -9.16
C VAL A 173 14.28 5.85 -8.25
N VAL A 174 14.21 5.60 -6.95
CA VAL A 174 14.87 6.42 -5.92
C VAL A 174 16.32 5.92 -5.80
N PRO A 175 17.32 6.80 -5.99
CA PRO A 175 18.72 6.41 -6.02
C PRO A 175 19.22 5.94 -4.63
N PRO A 176 20.36 5.22 -4.59
CA PRO A 176 20.97 4.79 -3.33
C PRO A 176 21.35 5.97 -2.44
N ALA A 177 21.53 5.69 -1.14
CA ALA A 177 21.86 6.65 -0.10
C ALA A 177 20.84 7.80 0.09
N THR A 178 19.61 7.65 -0.40
CA THR A 178 18.50 8.59 -0.14
C THR A 178 17.78 8.27 1.18
N GLY A 179 17.67 6.99 1.53
CA GLY A 179 16.96 6.51 2.71
C GLY A 179 16.52 5.05 2.51
N ILE A 180 15.77 4.51 3.47
CA ILE A 180 15.18 3.17 3.40
C ILE A 180 13.75 3.24 2.84
N VAL A 181 13.32 2.19 2.14
CA VAL A 181 12.08 2.12 1.35
C VAL A 181 10.86 2.61 2.13
N HIS A 182 10.69 2.15 3.38
CA HIS A 182 9.51 2.48 4.18
C HIS A 182 9.53 3.90 4.73
N GLN A 183 10.71 4.43 5.07
CA GLN A 183 10.85 5.81 5.52
C GLN A 183 10.67 6.79 4.36
N VAL A 184 11.28 6.52 3.20
CA VAL A 184 11.07 7.30 1.97
C VAL A 184 9.60 7.24 1.54
N ASN A 185 8.95 6.09 1.71
CA ASN A 185 7.52 5.96 1.44
C ASN A 185 6.67 6.86 2.35
N LEU A 186 6.95 6.86 3.65
CA LEU A 186 6.24 7.66 4.64
C LEU A 186 6.45 9.17 4.45
N GLU A 187 7.69 9.59 4.18
CA GLU A 187 8.07 11.01 4.18
C GLU A 187 7.91 11.69 2.82
N TYR A 188 7.88 10.92 1.72
CA TYR A 188 7.98 11.49 0.37
C TYR A 188 7.04 10.87 -0.67
N LEU A 189 6.88 9.54 -0.70
CA LEU A 189 6.13 8.89 -1.79
C LEU A 189 4.62 8.85 -1.57
N ALA A 190 4.16 8.79 -0.32
CA ALA A 190 2.74 8.60 0.01
C ALA A 190 1.96 9.93 -0.04
N PRO A 191 1.01 10.10 -0.99
CA PRO A 191 0.18 11.31 -1.03
C PRO A 191 -1.00 11.28 -0.05
N VAL A 192 -1.27 10.14 0.60
CA VAL A 192 -2.47 9.82 1.42
C VAL A 192 -3.77 9.81 0.62
N VAL A 193 -3.98 10.78 -0.27
CA VAL A 193 -5.08 10.85 -1.23
C VAL A 193 -4.50 11.06 -2.62
N HIS A 194 -4.78 10.14 -3.54
CA HIS A 194 -4.44 10.31 -4.94
C HIS A 194 -5.43 11.22 -5.63
N SER A 195 -4.94 11.91 -6.66
CA SER A 195 -5.74 12.72 -7.57
C SER A 195 -5.35 12.36 -9.01
N SER A 196 -6.14 11.48 -9.65
CA SER A 196 -5.87 11.03 -11.02
C SER A 196 -6.91 11.56 -12.01
N PRO A 197 -6.51 11.96 -13.22
CA PRO A 197 -7.45 12.53 -14.20
C PRO A 197 -8.45 11.47 -14.70
N PHE A 198 -9.73 11.84 -14.76
CA PHE A 198 -10.81 11.04 -15.34
C PHE A 198 -11.85 11.95 -16.00
N ASN A 199 -12.11 11.75 -17.29
CA ASN A 199 -13.10 12.51 -18.05
C ASN A 199 -12.97 14.05 -17.89
N GLY A 200 -11.74 14.55 -17.79
CA GLY A 200 -11.43 15.98 -17.68
C GLY A 200 -11.40 16.56 -16.26
N LEU A 201 -11.75 15.79 -15.22
CA LEU A 201 -11.66 16.20 -13.81
C LEU A 201 -10.76 15.25 -13.00
N PRO A 202 -10.05 15.73 -11.96
CA PRO A 202 -9.33 14.86 -11.05
C PRO A 202 -10.30 14.03 -10.20
N VAL A 203 -10.01 12.74 -10.03
CA VAL A 203 -10.72 11.85 -9.09
C VAL A 203 -9.87 11.69 -7.85
N ALA A 204 -10.42 12.05 -6.71
CA ALA A 204 -9.82 11.86 -5.40
C ALA A 204 -10.16 10.48 -4.83
N TYR A 205 -9.16 9.75 -4.36
CA TYR A 205 -9.34 8.44 -3.71
C TYR A 205 -8.22 8.13 -2.72
N PRO A 206 -8.46 7.29 -1.70
CA PRO A 206 -7.45 6.93 -0.71
C PRO A 206 -6.22 6.28 -1.36
N ASP A 207 -5.04 6.63 -0.85
CA ASP A 207 -3.83 5.88 -1.15
C ASP A 207 -3.92 4.47 -0.57
N SER A 208 -3.43 3.53 -1.36
CA SER A 208 -3.27 2.13 -0.98
C SER A 208 -2.21 1.49 -1.84
N LEU A 209 -1.45 0.56 -1.27
CA LEU A 209 -0.37 -0.10 -2.00
C LEU A 209 -0.15 -1.53 -1.59
N VAL A 210 0.50 -2.25 -2.48
CA VAL A 210 1.25 -3.44 -2.11
C VAL A 210 2.73 -3.20 -2.39
N GLY A 211 3.60 -3.88 -1.67
CA GLY A 211 5.02 -3.80 -1.93
C GLY A 211 5.72 -5.14 -1.82
N THR A 212 6.87 -5.27 -2.46
CA THR A 212 7.65 -6.51 -2.45
C THR A 212 8.57 -6.63 -1.23
N ASP A 213 8.08 -6.11 -0.10
CA ASP A 213 8.72 -6.11 1.20
C ASP A 213 7.65 -6.26 2.29
N SER A 214 7.87 -7.14 3.27
CA SER A 214 6.89 -7.45 4.33
C SER A 214 6.53 -6.24 5.17
N HIS A 215 7.48 -5.33 5.37
CA HIS A 215 7.36 -4.15 6.23
C HIS A 215 6.76 -2.96 5.49
N THR A 216 6.27 -3.15 4.24
CA THR A 216 5.38 -2.18 3.55
C THR A 216 4.21 -1.76 4.44
N THR A 217 3.87 -2.60 5.41
CA THR A 217 2.90 -2.35 6.47
C THR A 217 3.20 -1.11 7.34
N MET A 218 4.43 -0.59 7.37
CA MET A 218 4.77 0.66 8.09
C MET A 218 3.89 1.84 7.67
N ILE A 219 3.50 1.90 6.39
CA ILE A 219 2.73 3.01 5.83
C ILE A 219 1.30 3.10 6.39
N ASN A 220 0.79 2.03 7.00
CA ASN A 220 -0.53 2.02 7.62
C ASN A 220 -0.60 2.91 8.88
N GLY A 221 0.55 3.32 9.44
CA GLY A 221 0.62 4.34 10.49
C GLY A 221 0.14 5.72 10.02
N LEU A 222 0.20 5.99 8.71
CA LEU A 222 -0.28 7.21 8.04
C LEU A 222 -1.72 7.05 7.49
N GLY A 223 -2.42 5.96 7.81
CA GLY A 223 -3.76 5.68 7.28
C GLY A 223 -3.82 5.29 5.82
N VAL A 224 -2.67 4.96 5.21
CA VAL A 224 -2.59 4.38 3.87
C VAL A 224 -2.63 2.87 3.99
N LEU A 225 -3.63 2.22 3.37
CA LEU A 225 -3.77 0.77 3.47
C LEU A 225 -2.74 0.07 2.58
N GLY A 226 -1.78 -0.64 3.18
CA GLY A 226 -0.84 -1.44 2.39
C GLY A 226 -0.12 -2.55 3.13
N TRP A 227 0.42 -3.52 2.37
CA TRP A 227 1.09 -4.69 2.92
C TRP A 227 2.08 -5.32 1.94
N GLY A 228 2.90 -6.24 2.45
CA GLY A 228 3.87 -6.97 1.65
C GLY A 228 3.26 -8.12 0.85
N VAL A 229 3.69 -8.27 -0.40
CA VAL A 229 3.31 -9.36 -1.32
C VAL A 229 4.55 -9.92 -2.03
N GLY A 230 4.39 -11.02 -2.78
CA GLY A 230 5.44 -11.54 -3.66
C GLY A 230 5.63 -10.69 -4.91
N GLY A 231 6.73 -10.92 -5.63
CA GLY A 231 7.04 -10.22 -6.89
C GLY A 231 5.96 -10.43 -7.96
N ILE A 232 5.45 -11.65 -8.09
CA ILE A 232 4.42 -12.01 -9.08
C ILE A 232 3.11 -11.26 -8.81
N GLU A 233 2.65 -11.19 -7.55
CA GLU A 233 1.45 -10.43 -7.22
C GLU A 233 1.65 -8.92 -7.46
N ALA A 234 2.83 -8.39 -7.13
CA ALA A 234 3.17 -7.01 -7.41
C ALA A 234 3.15 -6.71 -8.92
N GLU A 235 3.74 -7.58 -9.75
CA GLU A 235 3.73 -7.48 -11.21
C GLU A 235 2.33 -7.59 -11.80
N ALA A 236 1.49 -8.48 -11.27
CA ALA A 236 0.10 -8.59 -11.68
C ALA A 236 -0.65 -7.26 -11.44
N VAL A 237 -0.45 -6.63 -10.27
CA VAL A 237 -0.99 -5.30 -9.97
C VAL A 237 -0.43 -4.24 -10.92
N MET A 238 0.88 -4.25 -11.19
CA MET A 238 1.48 -3.34 -12.16
C MET A 238 0.79 -3.46 -13.52
N LEU A 239 0.42 -4.66 -13.95
CA LEU A 239 -0.28 -4.90 -15.22
C LEU A 239 -1.81 -4.76 -15.13
N GLY A 240 -2.33 -4.23 -14.01
CA GLY A 240 -3.74 -3.88 -13.81
C GLY A 240 -4.65 -5.01 -13.36
N GLN A 241 -4.09 -6.16 -12.98
CA GLN A 241 -4.84 -7.25 -12.37
C GLN A 241 -5.15 -6.94 -10.91
N ALA A 242 -6.32 -7.40 -10.44
CA ALA A 242 -6.69 -7.41 -9.05
C ALA A 242 -5.95 -8.52 -8.30
N ILE A 243 -5.61 -8.24 -7.05
CA ILE A 243 -5.24 -9.27 -6.09
C ILE A 243 -6.53 -9.86 -5.54
N TYR A 244 -6.62 -11.18 -5.53
CA TYR A 244 -7.71 -11.88 -4.85
C TYR A 244 -7.27 -12.24 -3.44
N MET A 245 -8.09 -11.89 -2.46
CA MET A 245 -7.84 -12.18 -1.06
C MET A 245 -9.14 -12.52 -0.34
N LEU A 246 -9.06 -13.30 0.74
CA LEU A 246 -10.19 -13.42 1.65
C LEU A 246 -10.50 -12.05 2.25
N LEU A 247 -11.79 -11.67 2.25
CA LEU A 247 -12.26 -10.47 2.93
C LEU A 247 -11.82 -10.56 4.41
N PRO A 248 -10.94 -9.68 4.92
CA PRO A 248 -10.24 -9.95 6.15
C PRO A 248 -11.15 -9.80 7.37
N GLU A 249 -10.94 -10.63 8.39
CA GLU A 249 -11.37 -10.31 9.75
C GLU A 249 -10.60 -9.08 10.24
N VAL A 250 -11.26 -8.22 11.02
CA VAL A 250 -10.63 -7.03 11.61
C VAL A 250 -10.65 -7.13 13.13
N VAL A 251 -9.46 -7.14 13.73
CA VAL A 251 -9.26 -7.13 15.18
C VAL A 251 -9.03 -5.70 15.63
N GLY A 252 -9.99 -5.12 16.35
CA GLY A 252 -9.83 -3.80 16.94
C GLY A 252 -8.86 -3.83 18.13
N PHE A 253 -7.76 -3.08 18.06
CA PHE A 253 -6.81 -2.89 19.16
C PHE A 253 -7.04 -1.55 19.85
N LYS A 254 -7.63 -1.59 21.05
CA LYS A 254 -7.99 -0.37 21.79
C LYS A 254 -6.80 0.15 22.60
N LEU A 255 -6.34 1.35 22.26
CA LEU A 255 -5.34 2.10 23.01
C LEU A 255 -6.01 3.02 24.03
N THR A 256 -5.59 2.93 25.29
CA THR A 256 -6.07 3.76 26.40
C THR A 256 -4.92 4.22 27.28
N GLY A 257 -5.12 5.30 28.04
CA GLY A 257 -4.11 5.83 28.95
C GLY A 257 -3.05 6.70 28.27
N SER A 258 -1.86 6.75 28.85
CA SER A 258 -0.64 7.39 28.34
C SER A 258 0.54 6.46 28.62
N LEU A 259 1.62 6.57 27.85
CA LEU A 259 2.88 5.92 28.21
C LEU A 259 3.42 6.47 29.54
N PRO A 260 3.95 5.61 30.43
CA PRO A 260 4.59 6.07 31.66
C PRO A 260 5.90 6.80 31.33
N GLU A 261 6.34 7.64 32.27
CA GLU A 261 7.63 8.33 32.14
C GLU A 261 8.78 7.33 31.92
N GLY A 262 9.65 7.62 30.95
CA GLY A 262 10.78 6.77 30.58
C GLY A 262 10.45 5.65 29.60
N ALA A 263 9.17 5.36 29.32
CA ALA A 263 8.80 4.43 28.26
C ALA A 263 8.99 5.07 26.87
N THR A 264 9.44 4.26 25.92
CA THR A 264 9.72 4.65 24.54
C THR A 264 8.71 4.04 23.56
N ALA A 265 8.72 4.52 22.31
CA ALA A 265 7.99 3.90 21.21
C ALA A 265 8.35 2.41 21.03
N THR A 266 9.62 2.06 21.28
CA THR A 266 10.12 0.69 21.22
C THR A 266 9.48 -0.20 22.29
N ASP A 267 9.35 0.29 23.52
CA ASP A 267 8.67 -0.46 24.60
C ASP A 267 7.21 -0.71 24.25
N LEU A 268 6.53 0.30 23.70
CA LEU A 268 5.15 0.19 23.25
C LEU A 268 5.00 -0.85 22.14
N VAL A 269 5.82 -0.79 21.08
CA VAL A 269 5.66 -1.71 19.95
C VAL A 269 5.97 -3.15 20.33
N LEU A 270 6.98 -3.39 21.17
CA LEU A 270 7.30 -4.75 21.64
C LEU A 270 6.14 -5.31 22.48
N ARG A 271 5.52 -4.48 23.31
CA ARG A 271 4.35 -4.89 24.09
C ARG A 271 3.13 -5.17 23.22
N VAL A 272 2.85 -4.33 22.24
CA VAL A 272 1.76 -4.54 21.26
C VAL A 272 1.99 -5.82 20.48
N THR A 273 3.22 -6.05 20.00
CA THR A 273 3.62 -7.25 19.26
C THR A 273 3.41 -8.51 20.10
N GLU A 274 3.86 -8.51 21.35
CA GLU A 274 3.66 -9.62 22.29
C GLU A 274 2.17 -9.94 22.49
N MET A 275 1.35 -8.91 22.72
CA MET A 275 -0.10 -9.06 22.92
C MET A 275 -0.81 -9.61 21.68
N LEU A 276 -0.47 -9.10 20.49
CA LEU A 276 -1.06 -9.53 19.22
C LEU A 276 -0.63 -10.94 18.84
N ARG A 277 0.64 -11.31 19.06
CA ARG A 277 1.10 -12.70 18.90
C ARG A 277 0.30 -13.66 19.78
N LYS A 278 0.11 -13.30 21.05
CA LYS A 278 -0.66 -14.13 21.99
C LYS A 278 -2.14 -14.23 21.62
N LYS A 279 -2.70 -13.19 20.98
CA LYS A 279 -4.09 -13.16 20.49
C LYS A 279 -4.28 -14.04 19.24
N GLY A 280 -3.25 -14.19 18.40
CA GLY A 280 -3.31 -14.95 17.15
C GLY A 280 -4.04 -14.19 16.05
N VAL A 281 -3.34 -13.27 15.38
CA VAL A 281 -3.91 -12.40 14.33
C VAL A 281 -3.42 -12.73 12.93
N VAL A 282 -2.95 -13.96 12.72
CA VAL A 282 -2.43 -14.42 11.42
C VAL A 282 -3.48 -14.28 10.32
N GLY A 283 -3.13 -13.55 9.25
CA GLY A 283 -4.01 -13.33 8.09
C GLY A 283 -5.19 -12.38 8.35
N LYS A 284 -5.23 -11.72 9.52
CA LYS A 284 -6.26 -10.74 9.89
C LYS A 284 -5.72 -9.32 9.73
N PHE A 285 -6.64 -8.37 9.64
CA PHE A 285 -6.31 -6.95 9.80
C PHE A 285 -6.36 -6.61 11.29
N VAL A 286 -5.46 -5.75 11.74
CA VAL A 286 -5.53 -5.11 13.07
C VAL A 286 -5.82 -3.64 12.82
N GLU A 287 -6.87 -3.09 13.45
CA GLU A 287 -7.19 -1.66 13.36
C GLU A 287 -7.07 -1.03 14.76
N PHE A 288 -6.23 -0.02 14.88
CA PHE A 288 -5.96 0.69 16.13
C PHE A 288 -7.00 1.78 16.36
N TYR A 289 -7.50 1.88 17.59
CA TYR A 289 -8.52 2.87 17.95
C TYR A 289 -8.47 3.23 19.43
N GLY A 290 -9.25 4.22 19.83
CA GLY A 290 -9.44 4.60 21.23
C GLY A 290 -8.68 5.86 21.63
N PRO A 291 -8.92 6.36 22.85
CA PRO A 291 -8.44 7.67 23.29
C PRO A 291 -6.92 7.77 23.44
N GLY A 292 -6.20 6.64 23.50
CA GLY A 292 -4.74 6.64 23.51
C GLY A 292 -4.12 6.94 22.14
N LEU A 293 -4.86 6.78 21.05
CA LEU A 293 -4.37 6.97 19.67
C LEU A 293 -3.89 8.40 19.44
N ALA A 294 -4.68 9.39 19.88
CA ALA A 294 -4.40 10.82 19.73
C ALA A 294 -3.17 11.32 20.53
N LYS A 295 -2.50 10.43 21.27
CA LYS A 295 -1.26 10.73 22.01
C LYS A 295 -0.03 10.15 21.35
N LEU A 296 -0.21 9.37 20.27
CA LEU A 296 0.88 8.77 19.51
C LEU A 296 1.19 9.67 18.33
N SER A 297 2.47 10.02 18.19
CA SER A 297 2.98 10.70 17.02
C SER A 297 2.96 9.78 15.80
N LEU A 298 3.00 10.34 14.59
CA LEU A 298 3.11 9.54 13.37
C LEU A 298 4.26 8.51 13.40
N PRO A 299 5.50 8.85 13.84
CA PRO A 299 6.57 7.86 14.00
C PRO A 299 6.22 6.70 14.94
N ASP A 300 5.48 6.95 16.04
CA ASP A 300 5.06 5.90 16.96
C ASP A 300 4.07 4.94 16.28
N ARG A 301 3.09 5.49 15.56
CA ARG A 301 2.09 4.73 14.80
C ARG A 301 2.74 3.89 13.71
N ALA A 302 3.65 4.49 12.93
CA ALA A 302 4.40 3.83 11.88
C ALA A 302 5.28 2.70 12.44
N THR A 303 5.93 2.92 13.60
CA THR A 303 6.72 1.88 14.28
C THR A 303 5.86 0.68 14.66
N ILE A 304 4.64 0.91 15.16
CA ILE A 304 3.70 -0.17 15.49
C ILE A 304 3.23 -0.90 14.25
N ALA A 305 2.80 -0.16 13.21
CA ALA A 305 2.32 -0.70 11.96
C ALA A 305 3.39 -1.53 11.22
N ASN A 306 4.64 -1.08 11.28
CA ASN A 306 5.80 -1.75 10.70
C ASN A 306 5.96 -3.18 11.23
N MET A 307 5.63 -3.42 12.51
CA MET A 307 5.80 -4.74 13.13
C MET A 307 4.66 -5.73 12.82
N ALA A 308 3.76 -5.42 11.89
CA ALA A 308 2.67 -6.31 11.49
C ALA A 308 3.11 -7.71 11.06
N PRO A 309 4.18 -7.88 10.26
CA PRO A 309 4.72 -9.20 9.94
C PRO A 309 5.16 -9.96 11.20
N GLU A 310 5.76 -9.28 12.17
CA GLU A 310 6.23 -9.90 13.41
C GLU A 310 5.08 -10.43 14.26
N TYR A 311 3.95 -9.73 14.37
CA TYR A 311 2.76 -10.25 15.08
C TYR A 311 1.78 -11.05 14.20
N GLY A 312 2.10 -11.19 12.91
CA GLY A 312 1.43 -12.07 11.94
C GLY A 312 0.23 -11.45 11.22
N ALA A 313 -0.14 -10.20 11.51
CA ALA A 313 -1.25 -9.57 10.81
C ALA A 313 -0.86 -9.22 9.37
N THR A 314 -1.86 -9.17 8.48
CA THR A 314 -1.65 -8.64 7.13
C THR A 314 -1.37 -7.14 7.17
N THR A 315 -1.99 -6.40 8.11
CA THR A 315 -1.79 -4.96 8.31
C THR A 315 -2.06 -4.56 9.77
N GLY A 316 -1.39 -3.50 10.23
CA GLY A 316 -1.71 -2.74 11.45
C GLY A 316 -2.15 -1.32 11.10
N PHE A 317 -3.45 -1.09 10.98
CA PHE A 317 -4.04 0.13 10.42
C PHE A 317 -4.36 1.20 11.46
N PHE A 318 -3.86 2.40 11.23
CA PHE A 318 -4.19 3.62 11.98
C PHE A 318 -4.98 4.56 11.06
N PRO A 319 -6.28 4.79 11.28
CA PRO A 319 -7.04 5.70 10.45
C PRO A 319 -6.45 7.11 10.44
N VAL A 320 -6.55 7.82 9.31
CA VAL A 320 -6.16 9.23 9.20
C VAL A 320 -6.95 10.07 10.22
N ASP A 321 -6.25 10.89 11.00
CA ASP A 321 -6.82 11.85 11.94
C ASP A 321 -6.10 13.21 11.84
N GLU A 322 -6.09 14.02 12.91
CA GLU A 322 -5.48 15.36 12.91
C GLU A 322 -3.94 15.35 12.98
N GLU A 323 -3.31 14.23 13.39
CA GLU A 323 -1.86 14.03 13.45
C GLU A 323 -1.31 13.53 12.11
#